data_AF-A0A1D7NMY2-F1
#
_entry.id   AF-A0A1D7NMY2-F1
#
_cell.length_a   1.000
_cell.length_b   1.000
_cell.length_c   1.000
_cell.angle_alpha   90.00
_cell.angle_beta   90.00
_cell.angle_gamma   90.00
#
_symmetry.space_group_name_H-M   'P 1'
#
loop_
_entity.id
_entity.type
_entity.pdbx_description
1 polymer ?
#
loop_
_entity_poly.entity_id
_entity_poly.type
_entity_poly.pdbx_seq_one_letter_code
_entity_poly.pdbx_strand_id
1 'polypeptide(L)'
;MNANGALACKAMDNLTHSLVGAVLGQAGLKRTTGLAMPALIIGANLPDVDAACFFWLEGTEHLAFRRGITHGPPALVLLPLILAGLLWGWDRWQTKRGTRPEGRLPVRFGWLYAMAFIGCLSHPFFDWLNVYGIRLLEPFSSQWFYGDTLFIIDVWLWALLMACIWWSRRQEKAGGEWMRPARVGIAVGLAYVGLNWGISQVERERVAETLPHLECSDTAVSCDWTVIASPVPLVPWQREMIMTFGDGQWSIGSDSVGTCNVWRAMESARGNPQADAFLFWSRAPFATRAADGSVILRDARFTDPRVGDRFSVPSPGVECIPLHQLPDIDLPEPAAP
;
A
#
# COMPACT_ATOMS: atom_id res chain seq x y z
N MET A 1 15.15 16.67 -20.62
CA MET A 1 13.74 16.85 -20.20
C MET A 1 12.90 15.95 -21.08
N ASN A 2 12.48 14.78 -20.57
CA ASN A 2 11.79 13.78 -21.39
C ASN A 2 10.28 13.86 -21.17
N ALA A 3 9.50 13.90 -22.25
CA ALA A 3 8.04 13.99 -22.20
C ALA A 3 7.36 12.80 -21.47
N ASN A 4 8.09 11.71 -21.24
CA ASN A 4 7.61 10.53 -20.52
C ASN A 4 7.35 10.80 -19.03
N GLY A 5 8.04 11.76 -18.39
CA GLY A 5 7.83 12.07 -16.97
C GLY A 5 6.40 12.56 -16.67
N ALA A 6 5.84 13.38 -17.56
CA ALA A 6 4.47 13.89 -17.45
C ALA A 6 3.38 12.78 -17.55
N LEU A 7 3.73 11.59 -18.05
CA LEU A 7 2.86 10.42 -18.12
C LEU A 7 3.06 9.44 -16.95
N ALA A 8 4.05 9.67 -16.08
CA ALA A 8 4.36 8.79 -14.95
C ALA A 8 3.43 9.03 -13.73
N CYS A 9 2.92 10.25 -13.53
CA CYS A 9 1.88 10.54 -12.54
C CYS A 9 0.47 10.18 -13.09
N LYS A 10 0.38 9.02 -13.75
CA LYS A 10 -0.90 8.40 -14.14
C LYS A 10 -1.58 7.95 -12.85
N ALA A 11 -2.79 8.44 -12.62
CA ALA A 11 -3.50 8.32 -11.34
C ALA A 11 -3.44 6.90 -10.76
N MET A 12 -3.16 6.79 -9.46
CA MET A 12 -3.34 5.54 -8.73
C MET A 12 -4.80 5.10 -8.83
N ASP A 13 -5.03 3.80 -9.01
CA ASP A 13 -6.36 3.21 -9.18
C ASP A 13 -7.12 3.12 -7.85
N ASN A 14 -7.39 4.29 -7.25
CA ASN A 14 -7.99 4.49 -5.92
C ASN A 14 -9.50 4.16 -5.88
N LEU A 15 -9.92 3.26 -6.77
CA LEU A 15 -11.25 2.71 -6.88
C LEU A 15 -11.64 1.99 -5.58
N THR A 16 -10.73 1.24 -4.95
CA THR A 16 -10.97 0.58 -3.65
C THR A 16 -11.47 1.57 -2.61
N HIS A 17 -10.70 2.63 -2.33
CA HIS A 17 -11.02 3.59 -1.27
C HIS A 17 -12.26 4.44 -1.63
N SER A 18 -12.42 4.78 -2.91
CA SER A 18 -13.60 5.49 -3.41
C SER A 18 -14.88 4.65 -3.28
N LEU A 19 -14.82 3.34 -3.54
CA LEU A 19 -15.92 2.40 -3.33
C LEU A 19 -16.21 2.21 -1.83
N VAL A 20 -15.19 2.12 -0.97
CA VAL A 20 -15.34 2.04 0.49
C VAL A 20 -16.04 3.29 1.04
N GLY A 21 -15.60 4.49 0.68
CA GLY A 21 -16.26 5.74 1.06
C GLY A 21 -17.72 5.81 0.59
N ALA A 22 -18.01 5.32 -0.63
CA ALA A 22 -19.37 5.24 -1.16
C ALA A 22 -20.26 4.22 -0.44
N VAL A 23 -19.73 3.04 -0.06
CA VAL A 23 -20.43 2.02 0.73
C VAL A 23 -20.71 2.52 2.15
N LEU A 24 -19.72 3.12 2.82
CA LEU A 24 -19.88 3.77 4.13
C LEU A 24 -20.99 4.83 4.10
N GLY A 25 -21.01 5.65 3.04
CA GLY A 25 -22.08 6.62 2.80
C GLY A 25 -23.46 5.94 2.65
N GLN A 26 -23.55 4.88 1.85
CA GLN A 26 -24.79 4.12 1.63
C GLN A 26 -25.30 3.38 2.87
N ALA A 27 -24.41 2.86 3.73
CA ALA A 27 -24.74 2.15 4.98
C ALA A 27 -25.44 3.03 6.03
N GLY A 28 -25.41 4.36 5.84
CA GLY A 28 -26.19 5.33 6.58
C GLY A 28 -25.49 6.68 6.77
N LEU A 29 -24.16 6.71 6.71
CA LEU A 29 -23.36 7.87 7.12
C LEU A 29 -23.64 9.13 6.29
N LYS A 30 -24.09 8.99 5.02
CA LYS A 30 -24.50 10.11 4.17
C LYS A 30 -25.68 10.94 4.71
N ARG A 31 -26.40 10.45 5.74
CA ARG A 31 -27.54 11.15 6.37
C ARG A 31 -27.15 12.07 7.54
N THR A 32 -25.89 12.04 8.00
CA THR A 32 -25.44 12.78 9.20
C THR A 32 -25.39 14.30 8.99
N THR A 33 -25.02 14.74 7.79
CA THR A 33 -24.89 16.15 7.39
C THR A 33 -25.06 16.28 5.88
N GLY A 34 -25.42 17.48 5.40
CA GLY A 34 -25.20 17.82 4.00
C GLY A 34 -23.71 17.64 3.63
N LEU A 35 -23.45 17.24 2.40
CA LEU A 35 -22.12 16.93 1.85
C LEU A 35 -21.35 15.75 2.50
N ALA A 36 -21.99 14.95 3.35
CA ALA A 36 -21.38 13.75 3.96
C ALA A 36 -20.86 12.72 2.94
N MET A 37 -21.56 12.48 1.82
CA MET A 37 -21.10 11.53 0.79
C MET A 37 -19.82 12.00 0.07
N PRO A 38 -19.74 13.26 -0.44
CA PRO A 38 -18.47 13.84 -0.87
C PRO A 38 -17.36 13.78 0.19
N ALA A 39 -17.67 14.08 1.46
CA ALA A 39 -16.67 14.03 2.53
C ALA A 39 -16.08 12.62 2.72
N LEU A 40 -16.90 11.56 2.68
CA LEU A 40 -16.43 10.18 2.78
C LEU A 40 -15.60 9.75 1.55
N ILE A 41 -16.07 10.03 0.34
CA ILE A 41 -15.40 9.59 -0.91
C ILE A 41 -14.10 10.36 -1.13
N ILE A 42 -14.12 11.70 -1.04
CA ILE A 42 -12.91 12.51 -1.19
C ILE A 42 -11.98 12.27 0.01
N GLY A 43 -12.53 12.14 1.21
CA GLY A 43 -11.78 11.80 2.44
C GLY A 43 -10.95 10.54 2.27
N ALA A 44 -11.55 9.46 1.74
CA ALA A 44 -10.88 8.19 1.47
C ALA A 44 -9.81 8.24 0.35
N ASN A 45 -9.63 9.37 -0.32
CA ASN A 45 -8.53 9.59 -1.26
C ASN A 45 -7.46 10.54 -0.70
N LEU A 46 -7.69 11.23 0.43
CA LEU A 46 -6.83 12.32 0.90
C LEU A 46 -5.34 11.96 1.10
N PRO A 47 -4.95 10.78 1.63
CA PRO A 47 -3.53 10.44 1.76
C PRO A 47 -2.78 10.36 0.43
N ASP A 48 -3.48 10.13 -0.68
CA ASP A 48 -2.94 10.13 -2.05
C ASP A 48 -3.18 11.43 -2.82
N VAL A 49 -3.82 12.45 -2.21
CA VAL A 49 -3.89 13.80 -2.80
C VAL A 49 -2.54 14.49 -2.58
N ASP A 50 -1.57 14.02 -3.35
CA ASP A 50 -0.15 14.30 -3.13
C ASP A 50 0.23 15.71 -3.60
N ALA A 51 0.81 16.48 -2.67
CA ALA A 51 1.41 17.77 -2.95
C ALA A 51 2.81 17.64 -3.60
N ALA A 52 3.48 16.50 -3.51
CA ALA A 52 4.83 16.31 -4.04
C ALA A 52 4.88 16.06 -5.56
N CYS A 53 3.89 15.38 -6.16
CA CYS A 53 3.78 15.24 -7.62
C CYS A 53 3.61 16.60 -8.34
N PHE A 54 3.22 17.67 -7.65
CA PHE A 54 3.23 19.03 -8.21
C PHE A 54 4.62 19.65 -8.35
N PHE A 55 5.67 19.12 -7.68
CA PHE A 55 6.92 19.87 -7.53
C PHE A 55 8.25 19.10 -7.66
N TRP A 56 8.47 17.88 -7.11
CA TRP A 56 9.86 17.40 -6.94
C TRP A 56 10.27 15.91 -7.04
N LEU A 57 9.37 14.90 -6.98
CA LEU A 57 9.80 13.49 -6.81
C LEU A 57 9.47 12.57 -8.01
N GLU A 58 10.45 11.78 -8.46
CA GLU A 58 10.30 10.72 -9.48
C GLU A 58 10.58 9.32 -8.89
N GLY A 59 10.13 8.26 -9.56
CA GLY A 59 10.49 6.88 -9.21
C GLY A 59 10.01 6.37 -7.83
N THR A 60 10.88 5.61 -7.16
CA THR A 60 10.65 4.96 -5.85
C THR A 60 10.51 5.94 -4.69
N GLU A 61 11.14 7.11 -4.78
CA GLU A 61 11.15 8.17 -3.76
C GLU A 61 9.72 8.59 -3.37
N HIS A 62 8.86 8.79 -4.36
CA HIS A 62 7.45 9.12 -4.14
C HIS A 62 6.65 7.99 -3.44
N LEU A 63 7.03 6.72 -3.57
CA LEU A 63 6.37 5.63 -2.83
C LEU A 63 6.75 5.67 -1.34
N ALA A 64 8.04 5.82 -1.05
CA ALA A 64 8.58 5.97 0.29
C ALA A 64 8.05 7.23 1.01
N PHE A 65 7.82 8.32 0.26
CA PHE A 65 7.27 9.58 0.76
C PHE A 65 5.76 9.50 1.04
N ARG A 66 4.96 9.11 0.04
CA ARG A 66 3.48 9.14 0.12
C ARG A 66 2.94 8.14 1.14
N ARG A 67 3.47 6.92 1.19
CA ARG A 67 3.11 5.93 2.23
C ARG A 67 3.74 6.21 3.61
N GLY A 68 4.40 7.36 3.75
CA GLY A 68 4.87 7.94 5.00
C GLY A 68 4.01 9.10 5.47
N ILE A 69 4.41 10.33 5.12
CA ILE A 69 3.97 11.55 5.82
C ILE A 69 2.46 11.79 5.71
N THR A 70 1.84 11.54 4.55
CA THR A 70 0.37 11.73 4.38
C THR A 70 -0.46 10.63 5.05
N HIS A 71 0.19 9.50 5.40
CA HIS A 71 -0.37 8.37 6.14
C HIS A 71 -0.13 8.46 7.66
N GLY A 72 0.73 9.39 8.11
CA GLY A 72 1.05 9.60 9.52
C GLY A 72 -0.04 10.38 10.30
N PRO A 73 -0.12 10.25 11.64
CA PRO A 73 -1.23 10.81 12.42
C PRO A 73 -1.49 12.32 12.25
N PRO A 74 -0.48 13.20 12.09
CA PRO A 74 -0.73 14.62 11.82
C PRO A 74 -1.51 14.86 10.51
N ALA A 75 -1.16 14.15 9.44
CA ALA A 75 -1.85 14.28 8.15
C ALA A 75 -3.26 13.68 8.19
N LEU A 76 -3.44 12.52 8.83
CA LEU A 76 -4.74 11.89 9.03
C LEU A 76 -5.73 12.75 9.85
N VAL A 77 -5.24 13.72 10.64
CA VAL A 77 -6.06 14.72 11.33
C VAL A 77 -6.25 15.99 10.49
N LEU A 78 -5.17 16.53 9.92
CA LEU A 78 -5.20 17.84 9.24
C LEU A 78 -5.85 17.81 7.85
N LEU A 79 -5.59 16.78 7.03
CA LEU A 79 -6.18 16.67 5.69
C LEU A 79 -7.72 16.62 5.72
N PRO A 80 -8.39 15.80 6.55
CA PRO A 80 -9.85 15.82 6.63
C PRO A 80 -10.41 17.09 7.29
N LEU A 81 -9.64 17.79 8.12
CA LEU A 81 -10.02 19.12 8.64
C LEU A 81 -10.03 20.17 7.53
N ILE A 82 -9.03 20.16 6.65
CA ILE A 82 -8.96 21.01 5.46
C ILE A 82 -10.13 20.69 4.51
N LEU A 83 -10.38 19.40 4.22
CA LEU A 83 -11.52 18.98 3.39
C LEU A 83 -12.87 19.44 3.97
N ALA A 84 -13.07 19.32 5.28
CA ALA A 84 -14.28 19.81 5.95
C ALA A 84 -14.40 21.34 5.85
N GLY A 85 -13.30 22.08 5.99
CA GLY A 85 -13.24 23.52 5.74
C GLY A 85 -13.67 23.90 4.32
N LEU A 86 -13.11 23.22 3.31
CA LEU A 86 -13.42 23.45 1.90
C LEU A 86 -14.89 23.13 1.57
N LEU A 87 -15.40 21.96 1.99
CA LEU A 87 -16.80 21.56 1.76
C LEU A 87 -17.80 22.45 2.51
N TRP A 88 -17.46 22.93 3.71
CA TRP A 88 -18.28 23.88 4.45
C TRP A 88 -18.29 25.27 3.78
N GLY A 89 -17.11 25.78 3.38
CA GLY A 89 -16.99 27.02 2.64
C GLY A 89 -17.75 27.01 1.31
N TRP A 90 -17.72 25.86 0.62
CA TRP A 90 -18.51 25.62 -0.59
C TRP A 90 -20.03 25.70 -0.35
N ASP A 91 -20.58 25.09 0.71
CA ASP A 91 -22.01 25.21 1.05
C ASP A 91 -22.39 26.66 1.37
N ARG A 92 -21.53 27.42 2.07
CA ARG A 92 -21.75 28.85 2.36
C ARG A 92 -21.68 29.72 1.10
N TRP A 93 -20.76 29.44 0.19
CA TRP A 93 -20.66 30.10 -1.12
C TRP A 93 -21.88 29.83 -2.00
N GLN A 94 -22.35 28.57 -2.07
CA GLN A 94 -23.58 28.23 -2.78
C GLN A 94 -24.82 28.88 -2.15
N THR A 95 -24.87 28.96 -0.82
CA THR A 95 -25.94 29.67 -0.10
C THR A 95 -25.94 31.16 -0.47
N LYS A 96 -24.78 31.83 -0.45
CA LYS A 96 -24.64 33.25 -0.84
C LYS A 96 -25.00 33.51 -2.31
N ARG A 97 -24.84 32.52 -3.19
CA ARG A 97 -25.21 32.60 -4.62
C ARG A 97 -26.65 32.12 -4.94
N GLY A 98 -27.41 31.64 -3.95
CA GLY A 98 -28.71 31.00 -4.20
C GLY A 98 -28.65 29.67 -4.97
N THR A 99 -27.47 29.09 -5.17
CA THR A 99 -27.25 27.86 -5.95
C THR A 99 -27.17 26.60 -5.08
N ARG A 100 -27.57 26.69 -3.80
CA ARG A 100 -27.64 25.57 -2.87
C ARG A 100 -28.87 24.71 -3.21
N PRO A 101 -28.73 23.40 -3.52
CA PRO A 101 -29.88 22.53 -3.78
C PRO A 101 -30.81 22.44 -2.56
N GLU A 102 -32.11 22.60 -2.80
CA GLU A 102 -33.15 22.67 -1.75
C GLU A 102 -33.14 21.43 -0.86
N GLY A 103 -33.16 20.23 -1.47
CA GLY A 103 -33.13 18.94 -0.78
C GLY A 103 -31.81 18.59 -0.06
N ARG A 104 -30.83 19.51 0.01
CA ARG A 104 -29.60 19.29 0.79
C ARG A 104 -29.88 19.44 2.28
N LEU A 105 -29.53 18.43 3.07
CA LEU A 105 -29.49 18.49 4.54
C LEU A 105 -28.63 19.66 5.06
N PRO A 106 -28.89 20.21 6.26
CA PRO A 106 -28.03 21.22 6.87
C PRO A 106 -26.57 20.74 6.97
N VAL A 107 -25.61 21.60 6.61
CA VAL A 107 -24.18 21.29 6.68
C VAL A 107 -23.65 21.63 8.07
N ARG A 108 -23.35 20.59 8.86
CA ARG A 108 -22.87 20.66 10.25
C ARG A 108 -21.36 20.35 10.28
N PHE A 109 -20.54 21.34 10.61
CA PHE A 109 -19.07 21.24 10.48
C PHE A 109 -18.47 20.02 11.20
N GLY A 110 -18.81 19.79 12.48
CA GLY A 110 -18.28 18.64 13.24
C GLY A 110 -18.64 17.27 12.62
N TRP A 111 -19.84 17.13 12.06
CA TRP A 111 -20.20 15.93 11.31
C TRP A 111 -19.47 15.85 9.97
N LEU A 112 -19.27 16.97 9.28
CA LEU A 112 -18.55 17.02 8.01
C LEU A 112 -17.07 16.62 8.19
N TYR A 113 -16.44 17.08 9.28
CA TYR A 113 -15.12 16.62 9.71
C TYR A 113 -15.13 15.13 10.07
N ALA A 114 -16.07 14.65 10.88
CA ALA A 114 -16.17 13.22 11.21
C ALA A 114 -16.34 12.33 9.96
N MET A 115 -17.08 12.78 8.94
CA MET A 115 -17.24 12.07 7.67
C MET A 115 -15.96 12.10 6.82
N ALA A 116 -15.27 13.24 6.76
CA ALA A 116 -13.98 13.35 6.09
C ALA A 116 -12.90 12.48 6.78
N PHE A 117 -12.89 12.45 8.12
CA PHE A 117 -11.96 11.70 8.95
C PHE A 117 -12.20 10.18 8.87
N ILE A 118 -13.45 9.73 8.93
CA ILE A 118 -13.80 8.30 8.70
C ILE A 118 -13.43 7.86 7.27
N GLY A 119 -13.62 8.72 6.27
CA GLY A 119 -13.12 8.49 4.92
C GLY A 119 -11.59 8.34 4.94
N CYS A 120 -10.89 9.35 5.45
CA CYS A 120 -9.43 9.41 5.52
C CYS A 120 -8.82 8.21 6.23
N LEU A 121 -9.32 7.81 7.41
CA LEU A 121 -8.86 6.62 8.14
C LEU A 121 -9.11 5.29 7.42
N SER A 122 -10.14 5.20 6.55
CA SER A 122 -10.37 3.99 5.76
C SER A 122 -9.27 3.74 4.73
N HIS A 123 -8.53 4.78 4.34
CA HIS A 123 -7.43 4.68 3.39
C HIS A 123 -6.22 3.90 3.94
N PRO A 124 -5.48 4.37 4.99
CA PRO A 124 -4.34 3.65 5.53
C PRO A 124 -4.72 2.30 6.13
N PHE A 125 -5.98 2.10 6.55
CA PHE A 125 -6.45 0.78 6.96
C PHE A 125 -6.38 -0.24 5.81
N PHE A 126 -6.95 0.09 4.63
CA PHE A 126 -6.83 -0.78 3.46
C PHE A 126 -5.40 -0.84 2.92
N ASP A 127 -4.63 0.23 3.08
CA ASP A 127 -3.28 0.31 2.53
C ASP A 127 -2.20 -0.36 3.41
N TRP A 128 -2.49 -0.57 4.70
CA TRP A 128 -1.76 -1.48 5.58
C TRP A 128 -1.97 -2.95 5.23
N LEU A 129 -3.17 -3.34 4.74
CA LEU A 129 -3.50 -4.74 4.45
C LEU A 129 -2.72 -5.36 3.28
N ASN A 130 -1.96 -4.58 2.51
CA ASN A 130 -1.18 -5.09 1.36
C ASN A 130 0.30 -5.32 1.68
N VAL A 131 1.02 -5.90 0.71
CA VAL A 131 2.47 -6.21 0.80
C VAL A 131 3.39 -4.99 0.58
N TYR A 132 2.86 -3.87 0.10
CA TYR A 132 3.64 -2.63 -0.08
C TYR A 132 3.90 -1.91 1.24
N GLY A 133 2.96 -2.03 2.19
CA GLY A 133 3.03 -1.48 3.55
C GLY A 133 2.90 0.05 3.63
N ILE A 134 2.83 0.57 4.86
CA ILE A 134 2.77 2.01 5.18
C ILE A 134 3.49 2.34 6.49
N ARG A 135 3.90 3.59 6.72
CA ARG A 135 4.50 4.07 7.98
C ARG A 135 3.47 4.78 8.84
N LEU A 136 2.65 4.00 9.55
CA LEU A 136 1.52 4.49 10.39
C LEU A 136 1.90 5.50 11.50
N LEU A 137 3.18 5.63 11.83
CA LEU A 137 3.67 6.40 12.97
C LEU A 137 4.43 7.68 12.58
N GLU A 138 4.45 8.07 11.30
CA GLU A 138 5.15 9.27 10.84
C GLU A 138 4.60 10.58 11.46
N PRO A 139 5.45 11.52 11.93
CA PRO A 139 6.92 11.54 11.89
C PRO A 139 7.58 11.02 13.19
N PHE A 140 6.85 10.32 14.06
CA PHE A 140 7.34 9.83 15.35
C PHE A 140 8.17 8.55 15.24
N SER A 141 7.87 7.71 14.24
CA SER A 141 8.68 6.55 13.87
C SER A 141 8.51 6.24 12.38
N SER A 142 9.64 5.95 11.73
CA SER A 142 9.71 5.56 10.32
C SER A 142 9.54 4.06 10.06
N GLN A 143 9.08 3.31 11.07
CA GLN A 143 8.75 1.90 10.96
C GLN A 143 7.67 1.64 9.89
N TRP A 144 7.92 0.67 9.01
CA TRP A 144 6.95 0.15 8.06
C TRP A 144 6.08 -0.95 8.68
N PHE A 145 4.79 -0.94 8.34
CA PHE A 145 3.79 -1.92 8.75
C PHE A 145 3.19 -2.60 7.52
N TYR A 146 3.12 -3.94 7.55
CA TYR A 146 2.66 -4.79 6.46
C TYR A 146 1.59 -5.76 6.95
N GLY A 147 0.51 -5.92 6.19
CA GLY A 147 -0.58 -6.85 6.51
C GLY A 147 -0.56 -8.15 5.70
N ASP A 148 0.14 -8.17 4.55
CA ASP A 148 0.27 -9.32 3.63
C ASP A 148 -1.07 -10.04 3.34
N THR A 149 -2.19 -9.31 3.31
CA THR A 149 -3.56 -9.85 3.37
C THR A 149 -4.32 -9.68 2.05
N LEU A 150 -4.27 -8.48 1.45
CA LEU A 150 -4.97 -8.15 0.21
C LEU A 150 -4.00 -7.84 -0.93
N PHE A 151 -4.33 -8.30 -2.13
CA PHE A 151 -3.70 -7.78 -3.34
C PHE A 151 -4.20 -6.35 -3.62
N ILE A 152 -3.33 -5.48 -4.13
CA ILE A 152 -3.62 -4.04 -4.29
C ILE A 152 -4.81 -3.75 -5.21
N ILE A 153 -5.07 -4.61 -6.19
CA ILE A 153 -6.25 -4.55 -7.09
C ILE A 153 -7.10 -5.80 -6.85
N ASP A 154 -7.82 -5.82 -5.72
CA ASP A 154 -8.72 -6.92 -5.37
C ASP A 154 -10.04 -6.82 -6.15
N VAL A 155 -10.10 -7.58 -7.26
CA VAL A 155 -11.27 -7.62 -8.16
C VAL A 155 -12.54 -8.18 -7.50
N TRP A 156 -12.42 -9.02 -6.46
CA TRP A 156 -13.55 -9.63 -5.77
C TRP A 156 -14.16 -8.67 -4.76
N LEU A 157 -13.32 -7.96 -4.01
CA LEU A 157 -13.72 -6.84 -3.16
C LEU A 157 -14.33 -5.71 -4.01
N TRP A 158 -13.74 -5.38 -5.17
CA TRP A 158 -14.33 -4.43 -6.13
C TRP A 158 -15.71 -4.87 -6.60
N ALA A 159 -15.87 -6.12 -7.04
CA ALA A 159 -17.16 -6.66 -7.49
C ALA A 159 -18.22 -6.62 -6.36
N LEU A 160 -17.86 -7.03 -5.14
CA LEU A 160 -18.72 -6.97 -3.96
C LEU A 160 -19.17 -5.53 -3.65
N LEU A 161 -18.23 -4.60 -3.52
CA LEU A 161 -18.54 -3.20 -3.20
C LEU A 161 -19.39 -2.55 -4.29
N MET A 162 -19.07 -2.76 -5.57
CA MET A 162 -19.86 -2.26 -6.70
C MET A 162 -21.28 -2.82 -6.72
N ALA A 163 -21.45 -4.13 -6.54
CA ALA A 163 -22.76 -4.77 -6.48
C ALA A 163 -23.61 -4.25 -5.30
N CYS A 164 -23.00 -4.09 -4.12
CA CYS A 164 -23.66 -3.54 -2.95
C CYS A 164 -24.05 -2.07 -3.12
N ILE A 165 -23.20 -1.23 -3.73
CA ILE A 165 -23.56 0.17 -4.08
C ILE A 165 -24.70 0.18 -5.09
N TRP A 166 -24.63 -0.63 -6.16
CA TRP A 166 -25.65 -0.69 -7.20
C TRP A 166 -27.03 -1.08 -6.64
N TRP A 167 -27.08 -2.17 -5.86
CA TRP A 167 -28.31 -2.63 -5.23
C TRP A 167 -28.82 -1.63 -4.20
N SER A 168 -27.95 -1.06 -3.37
CA SER A 168 -28.31 0.01 -2.42
C SER A 168 -28.95 1.20 -3.15
N ARG A 169 -28.32 1.71 -4.22
CA ARG A 169 -28.86 2.82 -5.04
C ARG A 169 -30.17 2.46 -5.74
N ARG A 170 -30.39 1.19 -6.11
CA ARG A 170 -31.66 0.72 -6.68
C ARG A 170 -32.77 0.72 -5.62
N GLN A 171 -32.49 0.21 -4.43
CA GLN A 171 -33.43 0.25 -3.28
C GLN A 171 -33.74 1.70 -2.86
N GLU A 172 -32.73 2.57 -2.81
CA GLU A 172 -32.86 4.00 -2.49
C GLU A 172 -33.83 4.71 -3.46
N LYS A 173 -33.66 4.48 -4.78
CA LYS A 173 -34.57 5.00 -5.80
C LYS A 173 -36.00 4.43 -5.71
N ALA A 174 -36.17 3.26 -5.14
CA ALA A 174 -37.47 2.60 -4.97
C ALA A 174 -38.14 2.88 -3.62
N GLY A 175 -37.52 3.69 -2.74
CA GLY A 175 -38.00 3.93 -1.37
C GLY A 175 -37.85 2.73 -0.41
N GLY A 176 -37.12 1.68 -0.82
CA GLY A 176 -36.86 0.49 -0.03
C GLY A 176 -35.68 0.62 0.95
N GLU A 177 -35.37 -0.46 1.66
CA GLU A 177 -34.39 -0.49 2.76
C GLU A 177 -32.91 -0.45 2.29
N TRP A 178 -32.48 0.63 1.62
CA TRP A 178 -31.17 0.75 0.97
C TRP A 178 -29.97 0.54 1.90
N MET A 179 -30.11 0.88 3.18
CA MET A 179 -29.04 0.75 4.16
C MET A 179 -28.68 -0.72 4.44
N ARG A 180 -29.61 -1.68 4.26
CA ARG A 180 -29.36 -3.11 4.51
C ARG A 180 -28.33 -3.69 3.51
N PRO A 181 -28.49 -3.59 2.17
CA PRO A 181 -27.48 -4.01 1.18
C PRO A 181 -26.07 -3.49 1.46
N ALA A 182 -25.92 -2.21 1.81
CA ALA A 182 -24.62 -1.62 2.09
C ALA A 182 -24.00 -2.15 3.39
N ARG A 183 -24.80 -2.34 4.45
CA ARG A 183 -24.34 -2.96 5.72
C ARG A 183 -23.96 -4.43 5.55
N VAL A 184 -24.72 -5.19 4.76
CA VAL A 184 -24.38 -6.57 4.39
C VAL A 184 -23.09 -6.59 3.57
N GLY A 185 -22.91 -5.67 2.62
CA GLY A 185 -21.66 -5.51 1.87
C GLY A 185 -20.45 -5.24 2.75
N ILE A 186 -20.58 -4.39 3.78
CA ILE A 186 -19.52 -4.18 4.79
C ILE A 186 -19.25 -5.47 5.57
N ALA A 187 -20.28 -6.16 6.06
CA ALA A 187 -20.10 -7.38 6.86
C ALA A 187 -19.43 -8.51 6.05
N VAL A 188 -19.86 -8.73 4.81
CA VAL A 188 -19.26 -9.70 3.89
C VAL A 188 -17.83 -9.28 3.49
N GLY A 189 -17.60 -7.98 3.28
CA GLY A 189 -16.25 -7.45 3.00
C GLY A 189 -15.29 -7.66 4.16
N LEU A 190 -15.70 -7.38 5.39
CA LEU A 190 -14.90 -7.63 6.59
C LEU A 190 -14.64 -9.12 6.81
N ALA A 191 -15.63 -9.99 6.57
CA ALA A 191 -15.45 -11.43 6.64
C ALA A 191 -14.48 -11.95 5.57
N TYR A 192 -14.53 -11.39 4.36
CA TYR A 192 -13.61 -11.70 3.26
C TYR A 192 -12.16 -11.24 3.57
N VAL A 193 -11.98 -10.05 4.16
CA VAL A 193 -10.66 -9.59 4.64
C VAL A 193 -10.14 -10.48 5.76
N GLY A 194 -10.98 -10.82 6.74
CA GLY A 194 -10.60 -11.70 7.85
C GLY A 194 -10.21 -13.12 7.41
N LEU A 195 -10.93 -13.67 6.41
CA LEU A 195 -10.58 -14.95 5.79
C LEU A 195 -9.24 -14.87 5.05
N ASN A 196 -9.02 -13.81 4.26
CA ASN A 196 -7.76 -13.57 3.58
C ASN A 196 -6.58 -13.45 4.56
N TRP A 197 -6.79 -12.76 5.68
CA TRP A 197 -5.77 -12.59 6.73
C TRP A 197 -5.46 -13.94 7.38
N GLY A 198 -6.49 -14.72 7.74
CA GLY A 198 -6.30 -16.07 8.30
C GLY A 198 -5.55 -17.01 7.37
N ILE A 199 -5.82 -16.97 6.07
CA ILE A 199 -5.05 -17.70 5.05
C ILE A 199 -3.59 -17.23 5.03
N SER A 200 -3.33 -15.92 5.04
CA SER A 200 -1.97 -15.37 5.09
C SER A 200 -1.20 -15.74 6.36
N GLN A 201 -1.87 -15.90 7.52
CA GLN A 201 -1.22 -16.41 8.73
C GLN A 201 -0.91 -17.90 8.59
N VAL A 202 -1.90 -18.73 8.26
CA VAL A 202 -1.75 -20.19 8.19
C VAL A 202 -0.70 -20.63 7.17
N GLU A 203 -0.62 -20.01 5.99
CA GLU A 203 0.43 -20.35 5.03
C GLU A 203 1.81 -19.83 5.46
N ARG A 204 1.90 -18.69 6.16
CA ARG A 204 3.17 -18.21 6.76
C ARG A 204 3.65 -19.14 7.86
N GLU A 205 2.75 -19.54 8.77
CA GLU A 205 3.03 -20.45 9.89
C GLU A 205 3.49 -21.82 9.39
N ARG A 206 2.81 -22.43 8.42
CA ARG A 206 3.24 -23.70 7.81
C ARG A 206 4.65 -23.66 7.24
N VAL A 207 5.00 -22.59 6.52
CA VAL A 207 6.37 -22.44 5.99
C VAL A 207 7.36 -22.20 7.13
N ALA A 208 7.01 -21.36 8.12
CA ALA A 208 7.83 -21.11 9.30
C ALA A 208 8.10 -22.38 10.13
N GLU A 209 7.16 -23.31 10.23
CA GLU A 209 7.36 -24.62 10.89
C GLU A 209 8.32 -25.53 10.11
N THR A 210 8.43 -25.39 8.78
CA THR A 210 9.38 -26.18 7.97
C THR A 210 10.80 -25.60 7.93
N LEU A 211 10.99 -24.30 8.21
CA LEU A 211 12.30 -23.64 8.12
C LEU A 211 13.34 -24.16 9.12
N PRO A 212 13.02 -24.51 10.38
CA PRO A 212 13.94 -25.20 11.30
C PRO A 212 14.43 -26.59 10.85
N HIS A 213 13.91 -27.11 9.73
CA HIS A 213 14.33 -28.37 9.13
C HIS A 213 15.09 -28.18 7.81
N LEU A 214 15.26 -26.94 7.34
CA LEU A 214 16.22 -26.59 6.30
C LEU A 214 17.57 -26.32 6.97
N GLU A 215 18.56 -27.16 6.64
CA GLU A 215 19.93 -26.99 7.15
C GLU A 215 20.46 -25.62 6.72
N CYS A 216 20.75 -24.77 7.71
CA CYS A 216 21.43 -23.50 7.47
C CYS A 216 22.84 -23.84 6.96
N SER A 217 23.18 -23.42 5.73
CA SER A 217 24.45 -23.76 5.10
C SER A 217 25.64 -23.44 6.01
N ASP A 218 26.69 -24.27 5.99
CA ASP A 218 27.96 -23.98 6.68
C ASP A 218 28.58 -22.63 6.23
N THR A 219 28.10 -22.07 5.12
CA THR A 219 28.50 -20.76 4.55
C THR A 219 27.49 -19.63 4.81
N ALA A 220 26.41 -19.86 5.55
CA ALA A 220 25.38 -18.85 5.82
C ALA A 220 25.78 -17.95 7.00
N VAL A 221 25.72 -16.63 6.79
CA VAL A 221 26.25 -15.66 7.77
C VAL A 221 25.26 -15.37 8.90
N SER A 222 23.96 -15.56 8.66
CA SER A 222 22.96 -15.79 9.72
C SER A 222 21.85 -16.73 9.23
N CYS A 223 21.06 -17.27 10.16
CA CYS A 223 19.93 -18.14 9.89
C CYS A 223 18.58 -17.41 10.09
N ASP A 224 18.52 -16.12 9.75
CA ASP A 224 17.33 -15.27 9.94
C ASP A 224 16.33 -15.39 8.79
N TRP A 225 15.43 -16.37 8.90
CA TRP A 225 14.43 -16.66 7.88
C TRP A 225 13.23 -15.67 7.91
N THR A 226 13.19 -14.74 6.96
CA THR A 226 11.99 -13.90 6.70
C THR A 226 11.03 -14.61 5.75
N VAL A 227 9.75 -14.77 6.14
CA VAL A 227 8.67 -15.32 5.29
C VAL A 227 7.60 -14.28 4.98
N ILE A 228 7.25 -14.12 3.71
CA ILE A 228 6.17 -13.26 3.21
C ILE A 228 5.16 -14.11 2.46
N ALA A 229 3.91 -14.10 2.91
CA ALA A 229 2.78 -14.76 2.24
C ALA A 229 2.10 -13.76 1.29
N SER A 230 2.60 -13.61 0.07
CA SER A 230 2.14 -12.59 -0.86
C SER A 230 0.78 -12.96 -1.49
N PRO A 231 -0.27 -12.12 -1.39
CA PRO A 231 -1.58 -12.40 -1.99
C PRO A 231 -1.52 -12.17 -3.51
N VAL A 232 -1.83 -13.21 -4.29
CA VAL A 232 -1.73 -13.18 -5.76
C VAL A 232 -2.93 -12.51 -6.43
N PRO A 233 -2.79 -12.00 -7.68
CA PRO A 233 -3.94 -11.51 -8.45
C PRO A 233 -4.99 -12.59 -8.69
N LEU A 234 -6.27 -12.20 -8.70
CA LEU A 234 -7.46 -13.00 -9.07
C LEU A 234 -7.79 -14.22 -8.19
N VAL A 235 -6.84 -14.83 -7.48
CA VAL A 235 -7.03 -16.07 -6.69
C VAL A 235 -6.81 -15.78 -5.20
N PRO A 236 -7.83 -15.25 -4.49
CA PRO A 236 -7.62 -14.64 -3.17
C PRO A 236 -7.30 -15.65 -2.04
N TRP A 237 -7.49 -16.94 -2.24
CA TRP A 237 -7.06 -17.97 -1.29
C TRP A 237 -5.64 -18.51 -1.54
N GLN A 238 -4.97 -18.07 -2.60
CA GLN A 238 -3.59 -18.49 -2.91
C GLN A 238 -2.58 -17.46 -2.40
N ARG A 239 -1.45 -17.95 -1.90
CA ARG A 239 -0.29 -17.15 -1.52
C ARG A 239 0.92 -17.57 -2.33
N GLU A 240 1.67 -16.59 -2.82
CA GLU A 240 3.01 -16.77 -3.33
C GLU A 240 3.96 -16.63 -2.14
N MET A 241 4.62 -17.72 -1.77
CA MET A 241 5.47 -17.78 -0.60
C MET A 241 6.87 -17.33 -0.98
N ILE A 242 7.30 -16.22 -0.37
CA ILE A 242 8.59 -15.57 -0.59
C ILE A 242 9.42 -15.74 0.69
N MET A 243 10.63 -16.26 0.57
CA MET A 243 11.50 -16.55 1.72
C MET A 243 12.97 -16.24 1.40
N THR A 244 13.70 -15.63 2.33
CA THR A 244 15.15 -15.36 2.18
C THR A 244 15.98 -16.54 2.66
N PHE A 245 17.09 -16.80 2.00
CA PHE A 245 18.23 -17.55 2.53
C PHE A 245 19.26 -16.54 3.10
N GLY A 246 20.11 -16.98 4.02
CA GLY A 246 21.00 -16.10 4.81
C GLY A 246 22.13 -15.39 4.05
N ASP A 247 22.24 -15.60 2.74
CA ASP A 247 23.20 -14.96 1.82
C ASP A 247 22.61 -13.73 1.09
N GLY A 248 21.29 -13.49 1.21
CA GLY A 248 20.55 -12.47 0.47
C GLY A 248 19.92 -12.95 -0.84
N GLN A 249 19.89 -14.27 -1.08
CA GLN A 249 19.05 -14.90 -2.10
C GLN A 249 17.62 -15.11 -1.57
N TRP A 250 16.62 -15.08 -2.45
CA TRP A 250 15.21 -15.31 -2.11
C TRP A 250 14.59 -16.40 -2.97
N SER A 251 13.88 -17.36 -2.35
CA SER A 251 12.93 -18.22 -3.07
C SER A 251 11.58 -17.52 -3.23
N ILE A 252 10.95 -17.75 -4.38
CA ILE A 252 9.59 -17.33 -4.74
C ILE A 252 8.89 -18.58 -5.31
N GLY A 253 8.18 -19.30 -4.45
CA GLY A 253 7.61 -20.60 -4.79
C GLY A 253 8.68 -21.66 -5.09
N SER A 254 8.88 -21.99 -6.37
CA SER A 254 9.93 -22.91 -6.85
C SER A 254 11.21 -22.21 -7.31
N ASP A 255 11.13 -20.91 -7.58
CA ASP A 255 12.18 -20.19 -8.30
C ASP A 255 13.07 -19.46 -7.31
N SER A 256 14.37 -19.34 -7.60
CA SER A 256 15.32 -18.61 -6.76
C SER A 256 15.84 -17.35 -7.46
N VAL A 257 15.86 -16.24 -6.74
CA VAL A 257 16.23 -14.90 -7.25
C VAL A 257 17.28 -14.23 -6.36
N GLY A 258 18.20 -13.52 -7.00
CA GLY A 258 19.45 -13.07 -6.39
C GLY A 258 20.62 -13.78 -7.06
N THR A 259 21.29 -13.07 -7.97
CA THR A 259 22.48 -13.58 -8.70
C THR A 259 23.76 -12.89 -8.26
N CYS A 260 23.65 -11.72 -7.62
CA CYS A 260 24.75 -10.94 -7.09
C CYS A 260 24.60 -10.81 -5.57
N ASN A 261 25.71 -10.64 -4.85
CA ASN A 261 25.69 -10.33 -3.42
C ASN A 261 24.98 -8.99 -3.16
N VAL A 262 23.81 -9.03 -2.53
CA VAL A 262 22.97 -7.85 -2.31
C VAL A 262 23.61 -6.86 -1.34
N TRP A 263 24.32 -7.34 -0.31
CA TRP A 263 24.95 -6.49 0.70
C TRP A 263 26.06 -5.60 0.11
N ARG A 264 26.91 -6.16 -0.74
CA ARG A 264 27.93 -5.39 -1.49
C ARG A 264 27.30 -4.43 -2.51
N ALA A 265 26.20 -4.81 -3.14
CA ALA A 265 25.47 -3.91 -4.03
C ALA A 265 24.85 -2.73 -3.26
N MET A 266 24.25 -2.99 -2.09
CA MET A 266 23.69 -1.96 -1.20
C MET A 266 24.77 -1.01 -0.68
N GLU A 267 25.90 -1.55 -0.21
CA GLU A 267 27.06 -0.77 0.24
C GLU A 267 27.60 0.15 -0.86
N SER A 268 27.77 -0.38 -2.07
CA SER A 268 28.30 0.35 -3.24
C SER A 268 27.30 1.36 -3.83
N ALA A 269 26.01 1.22 -3.56
CA ALA A 269 24.95 2.10 -4.05
C ALA A 269 24.57 3.22 -3.05
N ARG A 270 25.15 3.25 -1.84
CA ARG A 270 24.87 4.28 -0.82
C ARG A 270 25.11 5.69 -1.34
N GLY A 271 24.19 6.60 -1.03
CA GLY A 271 24.28 8.00 -1.46
C GLY A 271 23.74 8.26 -2.88
N ASN A 272 23.24 7.23 -3.58
CA ASN A 272 22.33 7.41 -4.70
C ASN A 272 20.89 7.52 -4.15
N PRO A 273 20.21 8.67 -4.26
CA PRO A 273 18.89 8.88 -3.66
C PRO A 273 17.84 7.84 -4.03
N GLN A 274 17.87 7.32 -5.26
CA GLN A 274 16.91 6.31 -5.71
C GLN A 274 17.19 4.93 -5.10
N ALA A 275 18.47 4.59 -4.88
CA ALA A 275 18.87 3.37 -4.19
C ALA A 275 18.59 3.49 -2.69
N ASP A 276 18.98 4.59 -2.04
CA ASP A 276 18.70 4.84 -0.63
C ASP A 276 17.19 4.81 -0.33
N ALA A 277 16.36 5.45 -1.18
CA ALA A 277 14.90 5.43 -1.05
C ALA A 277 14.27 4.06 -1.37
N PHE A 278 14.84 3.30 -2.31
CA PHE A 278 14.43 1.91 -2.56
C PHE A 278 14.73 1.02 -1.36
N LEU A 279 15.96 1.06 -0.84
CA LEU A 279 16.39 0.23 0.30
C LEU A 279 15.68 0.60 1.60
N PHE A 280 15.31 1.88 1.77
CA PHE A 280 14.46 2.32 2.89
C PHE A 280 13.02 1.75 2.85
N TRP A 281 12.50 1.35 1.67
CA TRP A 281 11.18 0.74 1.50
C TRP A 281 11.22 -0.79 1.25
N SER A 282 12.35 -1.31 0.80
CA SER A 282 12.49 -2.71 0.41
C SER A 282 12.48 -3.62 1.64
N ARG A 283 11.48 -4.50 1.71
CA ARG A 283 11.38 -5.55 2.73
C ARG A 283 12.09 -6.83 2.30
N ALA A 284 12.30 -7.01 0.99
CA ALA A 284 12.92 -8.20 0.43
C ALA A 284 13.91 -7.86 -0.69
N PRO A 285 14.99 -7.09 -0.42
CA PRO A 285 15.93 -6.68 -1.44
C PRO A 285 16.76 -7.86 -1.96
N PHE A 286 17.00 -7.89 -3.26
CA PHE A 286 17.95 -8.79 -3.93
C PHE A 286 18.64 -8.07 -5.10
N ALA A 287 19.78 -8.62 -5.57
CA ALA A 287 20.57 -8.04 -6.64
C ALA A 287 20.66 -8.97 -7.86
N THR A 288 20.47 -8.40 -9.05
CA THR A 288 20.54 -9.11 -10.35
C THR A 288 21.57 -8.49 -11.28
N ARG A 289 22.20 -9.31 -12.14
CA ARG A 289 23.17 -8.86 -13.14
C ARG A 289 22.47 -8.23 -14.35
N ALA A 290 22.82 -6.99 -14.67
CA ALA A 290 22.45 -6.33 -15.92
C ALA A 290 23.23 -6.89 -17.12
N ALA A 291 22.76 -6.59 -18.33
CA ALA A 291 23.41 -7.03 -19.58
C ALA A 291 24.81 -6.42 -19.81
N ASP A 292 25.14 -5.31 -19.15
CA ASP A 292 26.46 -4.67 -19.14
C ASP A 292 27.37 -5.17 -17.98
N GLY A 293 26.87 -6.08 -17.13
CA GLY A 293 27.57 -6.61 -15.96
C GLY A 293 27.35 -5.82 -14.67
N SER A 294 26.68 -4.66 -14.71
CA SER A 294 26.32 -3.89 -13.52
C SER A 294 25.20 -4.54 -12.69
N VAL A 295 24.88 -3.97 -11.53
CA VAL A 295 23.79 -4.46 -10.67
C VAL A 295 22.48 -3.71 -10.92
N ILE A 296 21.37 -4.45 -10.96
CA ILE A 296 20.01 -3.94 -10.76
C ILE A 296 19.52 -4.45 -9.40
N LEU A 297 19.19 -3.53 -8.49
CA LEU A 297 18.49 -3.85 -7.24
C LEU A 297 17.01 -4.11 -7.54
N ARG A 298 16.43 -5.13 -6.91
CA ARG A 298 15.02 -5.55 -7.06
C ARG A 298 14.45 -6.00 -5.72
N ASP A 299 13.13 -6.02 -5.58
CA ASP A 299 12.43 -6.51 -4.39
C ASP A 299 11.64 -7.79 -4.70
N ALA A 300 11.82 -8.85 -3.90
CA ALA A 300 11.25 -10.17 -4.16
C ALA A 300 9.70 -10.19 -4.12
N ARG A 301 9.06 -9.20 -3.51
CA ARG A 301 7.59 -9.01 -3.55
C ARG A 301 7.06 -8.65 -4.94
N PHE A 302 7.94 -8.24 -5.87
CA PHE A 302 7.57 -7.63 -7.15
C PHE A 302 8.44 -8.12 -8.31
N THR A 303 8.52 -9.44 -8.51
CA THR A 303 9.30 -10.05 -9.61
C THR A 303 8.52 -10.23 -10.92
N ASP A 304 7.18 -10.26 -10.87
CA ASP A 304 6.31 -10.41 -12.05
C ASP A 304 6.64 -9.37 -13.15
N PRO A 305 6.97 -9.79 -14.40
CA PRO A 305 7.38 -8.88 -15.48
C PRO A 305 6.39 -7.76 -15.83
N ARG A 306 5.11 -7.86 -15.41
CA ARG A 306 4.08 -6.85 -15.65
C ARG A 306 4.20 -5.65 -14.71
N VAL A 307 4.94 -5.78 -13.60
CA VAL A 307 5.10 -4.75 -12.56
C VAL A 307 6.53 -4.55 -12.08
N GLY A 308 7.39 -5.59 -12.10
CA GLY A 308 8.66 -5.60 -11.38
C GLY A 308 9.70 -4.56 -11.82
N ASP A 309 9.67 -4.16 -13.09
CA ASP A 309 10.56 -3.10 -13.60
C ASP A 309 10.29 -1.74 -12.92
N ARG A 310 9.08 -1.52 -12.38
CA ARG A 310 8.73 -0.33 -11.58
C ARG A 310 9.30 -0.34 -10.16
N PHE A 311 9.80 -1.49 -9.70
CA PHE A 311 10.37 -1.72 -8.38
C PHE A 311 11.81 -2.23 -8.50
N SER A 312 12.51 -1.70 -9.50
CA SER A 312 13.92 -1.99 -9.77
C SER A 312 14.74 -0.70 -9.88
N VAL A 313 15.97 -0.72 -9.35
CA VAL A 313 16.90 0.42 -9.39
C VAL A 313 18.21 -0.02 -10.06
N PRO A 314 18.46 0.37 -11.32
CA PRO A 314 19.75 0.18 -11.96
C PRO A 314 20.84 0.96 -11.22
N SER A 315 21.94 0.29 -10.91
CA SER A 315 23.10 0.86 -10.21
C SER A 315 24.33 0.84 -11.12
N PRO A 316 24.37 1.69 -12.17
CA PRO A 316 25.47 1.72 -13.13
C PRO A 316 26.78 2.08 -12.43
N GLY A 317 27.83 1.28 -12.66
CA GLY A 317 29.12 1.39 -11.97
C GLY A 317 29.28 0.48 -10.73
N VAL A 318 28.21 -0.16 -10.24
CA VAL A 318 28.28 -1.22 -9.24
C VAL A 318 28.42 -2.57 -9.94
N GLU A 319 29.53 -3.28 -9.71
CA GLU A 319 29.78 -4.60 -10.31
C GLU A 319 28.99 -5.72 -9.61
N CYS A 320 28.40 -6.63 -10.40
CA CYS A 320 27.76 -7.82 -9.88
C CYS A 320 28.80 -8.90 -9.47
N ILE A 321 29.14 -8.90 -8.17
CA ILE A 321 29.88 -9.98 -7.49
C ILE A 321 28.94 -11.18 -7.27
N PRO A 322 29.24 -12.41 -7.75
CA PRO A 322 28.40 -13.60 -7.53
C PRO A 322 28.30 -14.02 -6.06
N LEU A 323 27.15 -14.58 -5.65
CA LEU A 323 26.89 -15.01 -4.26
C LEU A 323 27.93 -16.00 -3.71
N HIS A 324 28.38 -16.96 -4.51
CA HIS A 324 29.34 -18.00 -4.09
C HIS A 324 30.81 -17.52 -3.99
N GLN A 325 31.07 -16.21 -4.00
CA GLN A 325 32.41 -15.62 -3.84
C GLN A 325 32.50 -14.82 -2.53
N LEU A 326 32.63 -15.53 -1.41
CA LEU A 326 33.01 -14.97 -0.11
C LEU A 326 34.39 -15.51 0.30
N PRO A 327 35.41 -14.65 0.47
CA PRO A 327 36.38 -14.82 1.53
C PRO A 327 35.75 -14.40 2.88
N ASP A 328 36.33 -14.86 4.00
CA ASP A 328 35.85 -14.51 5.34
C ASP A 328 35.93 -12.99 5.60
N ILE A 329 34.81 -12.41 6.06
CA ILE A 329 34.74 -10.99 6.46
C ILE A 329 33.81 -10.87 7.67
N ASP A 330 34.30 -10.28 8.76
CA ASP A 330 33.50 -9.96 9.95
C ASP A 330 32.32 -9.04 9.59
N LEU A 331 31.10 -9.44 9.95
CA LEU A 331 29.98 -8.49 9.96
C LEU A 331 30.13 -7.52 11.13
N PRO A 332 29.84 -6.21 10.95
CA PRO A 332 29.69 -5.30 12.07
C PRO A 332 28.49 -5.73 12.94
N GLU A 333 28.64 -5.69 14.26
CA GLU A 333 27.55 -6.01 15.18
C GLU A 333 26.30 -5.14 14.91
N PRO A 334 25.09 -5.70 15.04
CA PRO A 334 23.86 -4.90 14.93
C PRO A 334 23.85 -3.84 16.04
N ALA A 335 23.56 -2.59 15.67
CA ALA A 335 23.44 -1.51 16.64
C ALA A 335 22.36 -1.84 17.69
N ALA A 336 22.72 -1.72 18.97
CA ALA A 336 21.84 -1.95 20.10
C ALA A 336 20.60 -1.01 20.06
N PRO A 337 19.44 -1.45 20.59
CA PRO A 337 18.13 -0.81 20.40
C PRO A 337 17.95 0.53 21.15
#